data_AF-A0A7S0V689-F1
#
_entry.id   AF-A0A7S0V689-F1
#
_cell.length_a   1.000
_cell.length_b   1.000
_cell.length_c   1.000
_cell.angle_alpha   90.00
_cell.angle_beta   90.00
_cell.angle_gamma   90.00
#
_symmetry.space_group_name_H-M   'P 1'
#
loop_
_entity.id
_entity.type
_entity.pdbx_description
1 polymer ?
#
loop_
_entity_poly.entity_id
_entity_poly.type
_entity_poly.pdbx_seq_one_letter_code
_entity_poly.pdbx_strand_id
1 'polypeptide(L)'
;ERGMGSRAMGETAEKDESLFAEDDGATTRKKGDDDRETVSSSTSDSASSFTFSLQQQSAQEQSQQQQQNAQEQSQQHSANEAALNSHGVILLGTGSSEPSPFRGPSAILLRTGGTGGMMLDCGEGTFGAMIRLMGDEVARAHVAALQAIWISHKHADHVLGLPRILAVRAEIETARVAKEANEKRGEGE
;
A
#
# COMPACT_ATOMS: atom_id res chain seq x y z
N GLU A 1 3.87 37.04 -44.76
CA GLU A 1 4.69 37.81 -43.79
C GLU A 1 5.26 36.80 -42.79
N ARG A 2 6.59 36.58 -42.77
CA ARG A 2 7.53 37.01 -41.70
C ARG A 2 6.94 36.80 -40.28
N GLY A 3 7.54 36.07 -39.34
CA GLY A 3 8.89 35.52 -39.27
C GLY A 3 9.13 34.65 -38.02
N MET A 4 10.35 34.14 -37.95
CA MET A 4 10.95 33.36 -36.86
C MET A 4 11.09 34.15 -35.55
N GLY A 5 11.11 33.44 -34.41
CA GLY A 5 11.50 33.97 -33.11
C GLY A 5 11.86 32.86 -32.12
N SER A 6 13.16 32.71 -31.86
CA SER A 6 13.84 31.76 -30.97
C SER A 6 14.23 32.42 -29.63
N ARG A 7 14.21 31.65 -28.51
CA ARG A 7 15.09 31.66 -27.30
C ARG A 7 14.27 31.20 -26.08
N ALA A 8 14.60 30.13 -25.35
CA ALA A 8 15.79 29.76 -24.55
C ALA A 8 15.76 30.27 -23.09
N MET A 9 15.91 29.32 -22.17
CA MET A 9 16.58 29.34 -20.86
C MET A 9 15.89 30.03 -19.67
N GLY A 10 15.78 29.27 -18.56
CA GLY A 10 15.34 29.73 -17.25
C GLY A 10 15.25 28.58 -16.24
N GLU A 11 16.39 27.94 -15.98
CA GLU A 11 16.60 26.95 -14.91
C GLU A 11 17.35 27.65 -13.78
N THR A 12 16.82 27.66 -12.56
CA THR A 12 17.60 27.91 -11.34
C THR A 12 16.99 27.15 -10.16
N ALA A 13 17.77 26.19 -9.66
CA ALA A 13 17.60 25.48 -8.41
C ALA A 13 18.08 26.33 -7.22
N GLU A 14 17.35 26.30 -6.11
CA GLU A 14 17.80 26.67 -4.76
C GLU A 14 18.06 25.34 -4.02
N LYS A 15 19.31 24.91 -3.82
CA LYS A 15 20.27 25.26 -2.76
C LYS A 15 19.79 24.90 -1.34
N ASP A 16 19.90 23.60 -1.01
CA ASP A 16 20.33 23.14 0.31
C ASP A 16 21.84 23.43 0.47
N GLU A 17 22.26 23.89 1.66
CA GLU A 17 23.59 23.69 2.29
C GLU A 17 23.73 24.61 3.52
N SER A 18 23.79 24.02 4.73
CA SER A 18 24.74 24.39 5.80
C SER A 18 24.63 23.35 6.91
N LEU A 19 25.58 22.42 7.05
CA LEU A 19 26.96 22.51 7.56
C LEU A 19 27.10 22.67 9.09
N PHE A 20 27.55 21.55 9.68
CA PHE A 20 28.53 21.34 10.76
C PHE A 20 28.31 21.92 12.17
N ALA A 21 28.06 20.96 13.08
CA ALA A 21 28.83 20.63 14.29
C ALA A 21 29.74 21.70 14.91
N GLU A 22 29.39 22.10 16.14
CA GLU A 22 30.32 22.68 17.11
C GLU A 22 30.61 21.65 18.21
N ASP A 23 31.89 21.27 18.28
CA ASP A 23 32.59 20.66 19.41
C ASP A 23 33.27 21.83 20.14
N ASP A 24 33.18 21.89 21.46
CA ASP A 24 34.15 22.64 22.28
C ASP A 24 34.08 22.27 23.77
N GLY A 25 35.19 21.71 24.27
CA GLY A 25 35.88 22.34 25.40
C GLY A 25 35.50 21.91 26.82
N ALA A 26 36.05 20.78 27.27
CA ALA A 26 36.19 20.48 28.69
C ALA A 26 37.29 21.35 29.34
N THR A 27 37.02 22.04 30.45
CA THR A 27 38.06 22.59 31.36
C THR A 27 37.60 22.66 32.83
N THR A 28 38.41 21.97 33.64
CA THR A 28 38.76 22.03 35.08
C THR A 28 37.96 22.83 36.14
N ARG A 29 37.59 22.09 37.20
CA ARG A 29 37.66 22.34 38.68
C ARG A 29 37.51 23.76 39.25
N LYS A 30 36.58 23.92 40.21
CA LYS A 30 36.90 24.42 41.56
C LYS A 30 35.86 24.03 42.61
N LYS A 31 36.39 23.76 43.82
CA LYS A 31 35.73 23.40 45.08
C LYS A 31 35.19 24.66 45.77
N GLY A 32 34.02 24.58 46.39
CA GLY A 32 33.45 25.58 47.27
C GLY A 32 32.19 25.02 47.94
N ASP A 33 32.31 24.75 49.23
CA ASP A 33 31.22 24.40 50.15
C ASP A 33 30.32 25.62 50.35
N ASP A 34 28.99 25.43 50.36
CA ASP A 34 28.04 26.38 50.98
C ASP A 34 26.78 25.63 51.42
N ASP A 35 26.55 25.66 52.72
CA ASP A 35 25.43 25.08 53.43
C ASP A 35 24.11 25.72 53.00
N ARG A 36 23.16 24.91 52.50
CA ARG A 36 21.76 25.31 52.41
C ARG A 36 20.85 24.13 52.76
N GLU A 37 20.43 24.09 54.02
CA GLU A 37 19.23 23.38 54.40
C GLU A 37 18.04 23.95 53.62
N THR A 38 17.45 23.14 52.75
CA THR A 38 16.12 23.37 52.19
C THR A 38 15.31 22.09 52.33
N VAL A 39 14.57 22.05 53.44
CA VAL A 39 13.26 21.42 53.68
C VAL A 39 12.86 20.34 52.67
N SER A 40 12.97 19.08 53.09
CA SER A 40 12.28 17.94 52.48
C SER A 40 10.76 18.10 52.61
N SER A 41 10.09 18.51 51.52
CA SER A 41 8.63 18.45 51.41
C SER A 41 8.23 17.22 50.59
N SER A 42 7.64 16.26 51.30
CA SER A 42 7.07 15.02 50.80
C SER A 42 5.79 15.27 49.98
N THR A 43 5.92 15.57 48.69
CA THR A 43 4.79 15.61 47.73
C THR A 43 5.07 14.87 46.41
N SER A 44 6.19 14.15 46.32
CA SER A 44 6.69 13.53 45.08
C SER A 44 6.12 12.15 44.73
N ASP A 45 5.57 11.39 45.69
CA ASP A 45 5.12 10.00 45.47
C ASP A 45 3.78 9.90 44.74
N SER A 46 2.90 10.91 44.89
CA SER A 46 1.59 10.92 44.25
C SER A 46 1.68 11.23 42.75
N ALA A 47 2.64 12.07 42.34
CA ALA A 47 2.85 12.44 40.95
C ALA A 47 3.47 11.31 40.11
N SER A 48 4.37 10.53 40.71
CA SER A 48 4.99 9.35 40.09
C SER A 48 4.02 8.17 39.96
N SER A 49 3.16 7.95 40.97
CA SER A 49 2.08 6.95 40.90
C SER A 49 1.05 7.28 39.81
N PHE A 50 0.68 8.57 39.69
CA PHE A 50 -0.26 9.03 38.67
C PHE A 50 0.29 8.90 37.24
N THR A 51 1.56 9.24 37.03
CA THR A 51 2.22 9.09 35.72
C THR A 51 2.43 7.63 35.32
N PHE A 52 2.77 6.75 36.27
CA PHE A 52 2.86 5.31 36.01
C PHE A 52 1.51 4.69 35.62
N SER A 53 0.43 5.07 36.31
CA SER A 53 -0.93 4.61 35.99
C SER A 53 -1.37 5.05 34.59
N LEU A 54 -1.11 6.31 34.22
CA LEU A 54 -1.39 6.83 32.87
C LEU A 54 -0.59 6.08 31.79
N GLN A 55 0.70 5.79 32.03
CA GLN A 55 1.52 5.01 31.10
C GLN A 55 1.01 3.57 30.94
N GLN A 56 0.54 2.95 32.02
CA GLN A 56 -0.02 1.61 31.97
C GLN A 56 -1.36 1.58 31.22
N GLN A 57 -2.21 2.60 31.43
CA GLN A 57 -3.46 2.76 30.69
C GLN A 57 -3.22 2.97 29.19
N SER A 58 -2.28 3.84 28.80
CA SER A 58 -1.97 4.06 27.38
C SER A 58 -1.39 2.81 26.70
N ALA A 59 -0.55 2.04 27.40
CA ALA A 59 -0.04 0.77 26.89
C ALA A 59 -1.16 -0.28 26.73
N GLN A 60 -2.12 -0.34 27.67
CA GLN A 60 -3.29 -1.21 27.56
C GLN A 60 -4.18 -0.82 26.37
N GLU A 61 -4.48 0.46 26.19
CA GLU A 61 -5.26 0.96 25.05
C GLU A 61 -4.58 0.64 23.72
N GLN A 62 -3.26 0.88 23.61
CA GLN A 62 -2.48 0.51 22.43
C GLN A 62 -2.57 -0.99 22.14
N SER A 63 -2.43 -1.84 23.16
CA SER A 63 -2.54 -3.30 22.98
C SER A 63 -3.94 -3.73 22.52
N GLN A 64 -5.00 -3.12 23.06
CA GLN A 64 -6.38 -3.41 22.66
C GLN A 64 -6.63 -2.96 21.22
N GLN A 65 -6.15 -1.78 20.85
CA GLN A 65 -6.27 -1.28 19.48
C GLN A 65 -5.49 -2.15 18.49
N GLN A 66 -4.31 -2.63 18.86
CA GLN A 66 -3.51 -3.53 18.03
C GLN A 66 -4.21 -4.89 17.83
N GLN A 67 -4.86 -5.42 18.88
CA GLN A 67 -5.68 -6.63 18.78
C GLN A 67 -6.92 -6.44 17.90
N GLN A 68 -7.62 -5.31 18.01
CA GLN A 68 -8.78 -4.99 17.17
C GLN A 68 -8.39 -4.90 15.69
N ASN A 69 -7.33 -4.16 15.36
CA ASN A 69 -6.85 -4.04 13.99
C ASN A 69 -6.45 -5.42 13.40
N ALA A 70 -5.82 -6.28 14.21
CA ALA A 70 -5.46 -7.63 13.78
C ALA A 70 -6.70 -8.50 13.52
N GLN A 71 -7.75 -8.37 14.35
CA GLN A 71 -9.02 -9.07 14.14
C GLN A 71 -9.71 -8.59 12.86
N GLU A 72 -9.79 -7.28 12.62
CA GLU A 72 -10.37 -6.71 11.40
C GLU A 72 -9.66 -7.21 10.15
N GLN A 73 -8.31 -7.17 10.13
CA GLN A 73 -7.51 -7.69 9.03
C GLN A 73 -7.78 -9.18 8.77
N SER A 74 -7.89 -10.00 9.84
CA SER A 74 -8.18 -11.42 9.70
C SER A 74 -9.56 -11.71 9.10
N GLN A 75 -10.58 -10.94 9.50
CA GLN A 75 -11.94 -11.06 8.96
C GLN A 75 -11.97 -10.66 7.49
N GLN A 76 -11.30 -9.57 7.14
CA GLN A 76 -11.21 -9.08 5.78
C GLN A 76 -10.50 -10.07 4.86
N HIS A 77 -9.40 -10.67 5.33
CA HIS A 77 -8.69 -11.73 4.61
C HIS A 77 -9.59 -12.97 4.39
N SER A 78 -10.36 -13.38 5.40
CA SER A 78 -11.28 -14.51 5.26
C SER A 78 -12.40 -14.24 4.25
N ALA A 79 -12.90 -13.01 4.20
CA ALA A 79 -13.92 -12.59 3.22
C ALA A 79 -13.35 -12.53 1.80
N ASN A 80 -12.11 -12.04 1.63
CA ASN A 80 -11.42 -12.02 0.35
C ASN A 80 -11.19 -13.45 -0.18
N GLU A 81 -10.74 -14.36 0.68
CA GLU A 81 -10.58 -15.79 0.35
C GLU A 81 -11.90 -16.43 -0.09
N ALA A 82 -13.00 -16.18 0.62
CA ALA A 82 -14.32 -16.66 0.22
C ALA A 82 -14.76 -16.07 -1.13
N ALA A 83 -14.46 -14.79 -1.36
CA ALA A 83 -14.71 -14.09 -2.63
C ALA A 83 -13.79 -14.53 -3.76
N LEU A 84 -12.69 -15.23 -3.50
CA LEU A 84 -11.89 -15.89 -4.53
C LEU A 84 -12.45 -17.28 -4.83
N ASN A 85 -12.87 -18.01 -3.79
CA ASN A 85 -13.30 -19.41 -3.88
C ASN A 85 -14.75 -19.64 -4.31
N SER A 86 -15.58 -18.61 -4.46
CA SER A 86 -16.93 -18.78 -5.01
C SER A 86 -16.95 -18.97 -6.55
N HIS A 87 -17.99 -19.64 -7.05
CA HIS A 87 -18.24 -19.76 -8.48
C HIS A 87 -19.06 -18.56 -8.96
N GLY A 88 -18.83 -18.08 -10.19
CA GLY A 88 -19.63 -17.00 -10.73
C GLY A 88 -19.16 -16.45 -12.07
N VAL A 89 -20.02 -15.62 -12.67
CA VAL A 89 -19.74 -14.86 -13.90
C VAL A 89 -19.92 -13.39 -13.57
N ILE A 90 -18.88 -12.60 -13.81
CA ILE A 90 -18.89 -11.16 -13.58
C ILE A 90 -18.74 -10.46 -14.93
N LEU A 91 -19.73 -9.63 -15.25
CA LEU A 91 -19.71 -8.77 -16.44
C LEU A 91 -19.00 -7.45 -16.08
N LEU A 92 -17.75 -7.32 -16.47
CA LEU A 92 -16.94 -6.12 -16.21
C LEU A 92 -17.17 -5.05 -17.28
N GLY A 93 -17.51 -5.47 -18.49
CA GLY A 93 -17.97 -4.59 -19.55
C GLY A 93 -18.75 -5.36 -20.62
N THR A 94 -19.71 -4.67 -21.23
CA THR A 94 -20.71 -5.26 -22.12
C THR A 94 -20.91 -4.44 -23.40
N GLY A 95 -20.05 -3.46 -23.65
CA GLY A 95 -20.06 -2.64 -24.87
C GLY A 95 -19.27 -3.30 -25.99
N SER A 96 -19.57 -2.93 -27.23
CA SER A 96 -18.82 -3.36 -28.41
C SER A 96 -18.66 -2.20 -29.39
N SER A 97 -17.49 -2.15 -30.03
CA SER A 97 -17.03 -1.22 -31.09
C SER A 97 -16.97 0.26 -30.73
N GLU A 98 -17.93 0.81 -29.99
CA GLU A 98 -17.95 2.20 -29.56
C GLU A 98 -18.14 2.27 -28.04
N PRO A 99 -17.14 2.77 -27.28
CA PRO A 99 -17.27 2.92 -25.84
C PRO A 99 -18.38 3.95 -25.54
N SER A 100 -19.45 3.49 -24.90
CA SER A 100 -20.52 4.37 -24.43
C SER A 100 -20.21 4.88 -23.02
N PRO A 101 -20.72 6.05 -22.59
CA PRO A 101 -20.56 6.53 -21.22
C PRO A 101 -21.10 5.56 -20.15
N PHE A 102 -22.01 4.66 -20.54
CA PHE A 102 -22.74 3.78 -19.63
C PHE A 102 -22.22 2.34 -19.63
N ARG A 103 -21.45 1.94 -20.64
CA ARG A 103 -20.97 0.56 -20.82
C ARG A 103 -19.54 0.56 -21.30
N GLY A 104 -18.66 -0.01 -20.48
CA GLY A 104 -17.28 -0.28 -20.86
C GLY A 104 -17.19 -1.36 -21.95
N PRO A 105 -16.05 -1.46 -22.66
CA PRO A 105 -15.76 -2.48 -23.66
C PRO A 105 -15.88 -3.93 -23.13
N SER A 106 -15.96 -4.93 -24.01
CA SER A 106 -16.17 -6.34 -23.63
C SER A 106 -15.13 -6.85 -22.64
N ALA A 107 -15.59 -7.34 -21.49
CA ALA A 107 -14.77 -8.03 -20.50
C ALA A 107 -15.64 -8.85 -19.54
N ILE A 108 -15.34 -10.14 -19.42
CA ILE A 108 -16.07 -11.06 -18.54
C ILE A 108 -15.07 -11.86 -17.70
N LEU A 109 -15.22 -11.80 -16.39
CA LEU A 109 -14.45 -12.62 -15.46
C LEU A 109 -15.26 -13.85 -15.05
N LEU A 110 -14.77 -15.02 -15.41
CA LEU A 110 -15.26 -16.31 -14.94
C LEU A 110 -14.49 -16.73 -13.70
N ARG A 111 -15.23 -17.08 -12.65
CA ARG A 111 -14.70 -17.58 -11.38
C ARG A 111 -15.04 -19.05 -11.23
N THR A 112 -14.00 -19.87 -11.17
CA THR A 112 -14.08 -21.32 -10.98
C THR A 112 -13.58 -21.60 -9.57
N GLY A 113 -14.51 -21.80 -8.62
CA GLY A 113 -14.18 -21.80 -7.20
C GLY A 113 -13.07 -22.79 -6.85
N GLY A 114 -12.01 -22.30 -6.21
CA GLY A 114 -10.84 -23.07 -5.79
C GLY A 114 -9.82 -23.38 -6.89
N THR A 115 -10.15 -23.24 -8.18
CA THR A 115 -9.20 -23.47 -9.30
C THR A 115 -8.72 -22.18 -9.97
N GLY A 116 -9.13 -21.03 -9.44
CA GLY A 116 -8.80 -19.70 -9.97
C GLY A 116 -9.90 -19.14 -10.87
N GLY A 117 -9.50 -18.42 -11.92
CA GLY A 117 -10.45 -17.79 -12.84
C GLY A 117 -9.96 -17.74 -14.28
N MET A 118 -10.86 -17.36 -15.18
CA MET A 118 -10.56 -17.11 -16.59
C MET A 118 -11.17 -15.78 -17.00
N MET A 119 -10.43 -14.99 -17.78
CA MET A 119 -10.95 -13.77 -18.39
C MET A 119 -11.38 -14.08 -19.83
N LEU A 120 -12.61 -13.73 -20.20
CA LEU A 120 -13.08 -13.73 -21.58
C LEU A 120 -13.11 -12.28 -22.08
N ASP A 121 -12.29 -11.99 -23.08
CA ASP A 121 -11.96 -10.66 -23.58
C ASP A 121 -11.41 -9.71 -22.50
N CYS A 122 -10.63 -8.73 -22.94
CA CYS A 122 -10.05 -7.74 -22.05
C CYS A 122 -10.04 -6.39 -22.75
N GLY A 123 -11.22 -5.79 -22.86
CA GLY A 123 -11.38 -4.45 -23.37
C GLY A 123 -10.74 -3.38 -22.47
N GLU A 124 -10.61 -2.16 -22.98
CA GLU A 124 -10.00 -1.05 -22.25
C GLU A 124 -10.68 -0.82 -20.90
N GLY A 125 -9.88 -0.56 -19.86
CA GLY A 125 -10.40 -0.25 -18.53
C GLY A 125 -10.85 -1.46 -17.70
N THR A 126 -10.74 -2.70 -18.22
CA THR A 126 -11.12 -3.95 -17.50
C THR A 126 -10.58 -4.00 -16.07
N PHE A 127 -9.29 -3.75 -15.86
CA PHE A 127 -8.71 -3.77 -14.52
C PHE A 127 -9.30 -2.68 -13.61
N GLY A 128 -9.57 -1.49 -14.17
CA GLY A 128 -10.24 -0.41 -13.45
C GLY A 128 -11.69 -0.75 -13.09
N ALA A 129 -12.39 -1.55 -13.90
CA ALA A 129 -13.72 -2.07 -13.58
C ALA A 129 -13.66 -3.09 -12.44
N MET A 130 -12.65 -3.96 -12.43
CA MET A 130 -12.40 -4.86 -11.29
C MET A 130 -12.20 -4.08 -10.00
N ILE A 131 -11.27 -3.12 -9.96
CA ILE A 131 -11.02 -2.31 -8.76
C ILE A 131 -12.29 -1.64 -8.23
N ARG A 132 -13.12 -1.07 -9.12
CA ARG A 132 -14.38 -0.41 -8.72
C ARG A 132 -15.40 -1.38 -8.12
N LEU A 133 -15.42 -2.63 -8.59
CA LEU A 133 -16.39 -3.63 -8.17
C LEU A 133 -16.00 -4.34 -6.87
N MET A 134 -14.72 -4.67 -6.70
CA MET A 134 -14.25 -5.55 -5.61
C MET A 134 -13.09 -4.98 -4.78
N GLY A 135 -12.57 -3.79 -5.12
CA GLY A 135 -11.40 -3.20 -4.47
C GLY A 135 -10.08 -3.65 -5.09
N ASP A 136 -8.99 -2.90 -4.82
CA ASP A 136 -7.67 -3.16 -5.44
C ASP A 136 -7.07 -4.49 -5.00
N GLU A 137 -7.13 -4.81 -3.71
CA GLU A 137 -6.58 -6.05 -3.15
C GLU A 137 -7.23 -7.29 -3.79
N VAL A 138 -8.57 -7.35 -3.78
CA VAL A 138 -9.33 -8.48 -4.34
C VAL A 138 -9.16 -8.55 -5.85
N ALA A 139 -9.13 -7.41 -6.55
CA ALA A 139 -8.89 -7.37 -7.99
C ALA A 139 -7.51 -7.95 -8.35
N ARG A 140 -6.46 -7.55 -7.61
CA ARG A 140 -5.10 -8.10 -7.79
C ARG A 140 -5.06 -9.60 -7.48
N ALA A 141 -5.75 -10.05 -6.43
CA ALA A 141 -5.83 -11.47 -6.11
C ALA A 141 -6.51 -12.28 -7.22
N HIS A 142 -7.58 -11.76 -7.83
CA HIS A 142 -8.17 -12.38 -9.02
C HIS A 142 -7.21 -12.42 -10.21
N VAL A 143 -6.47 -11.33 -10.48
CA VAL A 143 -5.46 -11.30 -11.55
C VAL A 143 -4.35 -12.33 -11.30
N ALA A 144 -3.90 -12.49 -10.06
CA ALA A 144 -2.93 -13.52 -9.68
C ALA A 144 -3.47 -14.94 -9.93
N ALA A 145 -4.75 -15.16 -9.60
CA ALA A 145 -5.43 -16.44 -9.73
C ALA A 145 -5.87 -16.78 -11.17
N LEU A 146 -5.71 -15.87 -12.16
CA LEU A 146 -6.08 -16.11 -13.55
C LEU A 146 -5.28 -17.28 -14.14
N GLN A 147 -5.98 -18.33 -14.55
CA GLN A 147 -5.41 -19.49 -15.23
C GLN A 147 -5.25 -19.22 -16.73
N ALA A 148 -6.20 -18.49 -17.32
CA ALA A 148 -6.22 -18.19 -18.73
C ALA A 148 -6.88 -16.85 -19.03
N ILE A 149 -6.51 -16.26 -20.16
CA ILE A 149 -7.22 -15.15 -20.79
C ILE A 149 -7.55 -15.60 -22.21
N TRP A 150 -8.84 -15.68 -22.51
CA TRP A 150 -9.32 -16.04 -23.83
C TRP A 150 -9.80 -14.77 -24.55
N ILE A 151 -9.21 -14.49 -25.70
CA ILE A 151 -9.60 -13.36 -26.55
C ILE A 151 -10.39 -13.91 -27.73
N SER A 152 -11.62 -13.44 -27.89
CA SER A 152 -12.52 -13.88 -28.96
C SER A 152 -12.00 -13.51 -30.35
N HIS A 153 -11.53 -12.26 -30.52
CA HIS A 153 -10.99 -11.74 -31.78
C HIS A 153 -10.16 -10.47 -31.57
N LYS A 154 -9.47 -10.01 -32.63
CA LYS A 154 -8.43 -8.96 -32.55
C LYS A 154 -8.93 -7.51 -32.63
N HIS A 155 -10.16 -7.21 -32.27
CA HIS A 155 -10.64 -5.82 -32.22
C HIS A 155 -10.21 -5.13 -30.92
N ALA A 156 -10.01 -3.81 -31.02
CA ALA A 156 -9.46 -3.00 -29.94
C ALA A 156 -10.28 -3.08 -28.64
N ASP A 157 -11.61 -3.08 -28.77
CA ASP A 157 -12.57 -3.20 -27.67
C ASP A 157 -12.54 -4.55 -26.95
N HIS A 158 -11.77 -5.53 -27.45
CA HIS A 158 -11.58 -6.84 -26.82
C HIS A 158 -10.14 -7.06 -26.31
N VAL A 159 -9.17 -6.22 -26.68
CA VAL A 159 -7.74 -6.46 -26.37
C VAL A 159 -7.02 -5.34 -25.63
N LEU A 160 -7.53 -4.11 -25.66
CA LEU A 160 -6.77 -2.95 -25.17
C LEU A 160 -6.55 -2.93 -23.65
N GLY A 161 -7.33 -3.69 -22.87
CA GLY A 161 -7.11 -3.87 -21.43
C GLY A 161 -6.03 -4.90 -21.08
N LEU A 162 -5.70 -5.79 -22.02
CA LEU A 162 -4.77 -6.91 -21.80
C LEU A 162 -3.39 -6.47 -21.29
N PRO A 163 -2.73 -5.43 -21.85
CA PRO A 163 -1.43 -5.00 -21.36
C PRO A 163 -1.43 -4.64 -19.88
N ARG A 164 -2.51 -4.02 -19.38
CA ARG A 164 -2.62 -3.65 -17.97
C ARG A 164 -2.78 -4.87 -17.08
N ILE A 165 -3.60 -5.84 -17.46
CA ILE A 165 -3.76 -7.10 -16.70
C ILE A 165 -2.43 -7.85 -16.61
N LEU A 166 -1.68 -7.94 -17.72
CA LEU A 166 -0.38 -8.61 -17.75
C LEU A 166 0.67 -7.86 -16.92
N ALA A 167 0.71 -6.54 -16.98
CA ALA A 167 1.60 -5.72 -16.16
C ALA A 167 1.34 -5.94 -14.66
N VAL A 168 0.07 -5.90 -14.24
CA VAL A 168 -0.32 -6.16 -12.85
C VAL A 168 0.10 -7.57 -12.42
N ARG A 169 -0.09 -8.58 -13.28
CA ARG A 169 0.36 -9.94 -12.97
C ARG A 169 1.87 -10.04 -12.82
N ALA A 170 2.64 -9.35 -13.68
CA ALA A 170 4.10 -9.31 -13.58
C ALA A 170 4.58 -8.62 -12.30
N GLU A 171 3.93 -7.52 -11.89
CA GLU A 171 4.19 -6.85 -10.60
C GLU A 171 4.02 -7.81 -9.43
N ILE A 172 2.91 -8.56 -9.42
CA ILE A 172 2.58 -9.53 -8.36
C ILE A 172 3.64 -10.65 -8.29
N GLU A 173 4.01 -11.23 -9.42
CA GLU A 173 5.04 -12.28 -9.44
C GLU A 173 6.42 -11.76 -9.01
N THR A 174 6.77 -10.54 -9.42
CA THR A 174 8.03 -9.91 -9.00
C THR A 174 8.07 -9.71 -7.49
N ALA A 175 6.96 -9.22 -6.90
CA ALA A 175 6.85 -9.07 -5.46
C ALA A 175 6.92 -10.41 -4.72
N ARG A 176 6.31 -11.48 -5.28
CA ARG A 176 6.38 -12.83 -4.72
C ARG A 176 7.80 -13.37 -4.69
N VAL A 177 8.53 -13.26 -5.80
CA VAL A 177 9.94 -13.70 -5.90
C VAL A 177 10.83 -12.92 -4.94
N ALA A 178 10.63 -11.60 -4.81
CA ALA A 178 11.40 -10.78 -3.87
C ALA A 178 11.16 -11.20 -2.41
N LYS A 179 9.92 -11.53 -2.04
CA LYS A 179 9.57 -12.01 -0.70
C LYS A 179 10.23 -13.35 -0.39
N GLU A 180 10.12 -14.32 -1.30
CA GLU A 180 10.76 -15.65 -1.17
C GLU A 180 12.30 -15.54 -1.04
N ALA A 181 12.92 -14.59 -1.74
CA ALA A 181 14.35 -14.35 -1.65
C ALA A 181 14.78 -13.75 -0.29
N ASN A 182 13.93 -12.92 0.32
CA ASN A 182 14.20 -12.31 1.62
C ASN A 182 14.03 -13.31 2.77
N GLU A 183 13.00 -14.16 2.71
CA GLU A 183 12.76 -15.22 3.70
C GLU A 183 13.94 -16.20 3.79
N LYS A 184 14.48 -16.63 2.64
CA LYS A 184 15.67 -17.50 2.59
C LYS A 184 16.95 -16.88 3.14
N ARG A 185 17.04 -15.54 3.20
CA ARG A 185 18.20 -14.84 3.80
C ARG A 185 18.07 -14.75 5.31
N GLY A 186 16.86 -14.62 5.85
CA GLY A 186 16.60 -14.51 7.29
C GLY A 186 16.69 -15.84 8.06
N GLU A 187 16.57 -16.98 7.39
CA GLU A 187 16.74 -18.31 8.03
C GLU A 187 18.23 -18.75 8.14
N GLY A 188 19.17 -17.95 7.63
CA GLY A 188 20.59 -18.25 7.60
C GLY A 188 21.47 -17.46 8.58
N GLU A 189 20.88 -16.58 9.38
CA GLU A 189 21.54 -15.81 10.47
C GLU A 189 21.17 -16.37 11.84
#